data_AF-Q2LDP7-F1
#
_entry.id   AF-Q2LDP7-F1
#
_cell.length_a   1.000
_cell.length_b   1.000
_cell.length_c   1.000
_cell.angle_alpha   90.00
_cell.angle_beta   90.00
_cell.angle_gamma   90.00
#
_symmetry.space_group_name_H-M   'P 1'
#
loop_
_entity.id
_entity.type
_entity.pdbx_description
1 polymer ?
#
loop_
_entity_poly.entity_id
_entity_poly.type
_entity_poly.pdbx_seq_one_letter_code
_entity_poly.pdbx_strand_id
1 'polypeptide(L)' 'KALVAYYQKYVDEASKKEIKDILIQYDRTLLVADPRRCESKKFGGPGA' A
#
# COMPACT_ATOMS: atom_id res chain seq x y z
N LYS A 1 -6.37 1.69 -2.75
CA LYS A 1 -6.90 1.63 -1.36
C LYS A 1 -8.39 1.99 -1.23
N ALA A 2 -8.89 3.03 -1.89
CA ALA A 2 -10.29 3.50 -1.74
C ALA A 2 -11.36 2.43 -1.99
N LEU A 3 -11.11 1.50 -2.91
CA LEU A 3 -12.06 0.42 -3.24
C LEU A 3 -12.32 -0.53 -2.06
N VAL A 4 -11.28 -1.02 -1.38
CA VAL A 4 -11.44 -1.87 -0.18
C VAL A 4 -12.18 -1.10 0.94
N ALA A 5 -11.92 0.19 1.09
CA ALA A 5 -12.59 1.04 2.09
C ALA A 5 -14.07 1.31 1.75
N TYR A 6 -14.42 1.39 0.46
CA TYR A 6 -15.80 1.53 0.02
C TYR A 6 -16.62 0.29 0.37
N TYR A 7 -16.10 -0.91 0.08
CA TYR A 7 -16.79 -2.17 0.39
C TYR A 7 -16.96 -2.39 1.90
N GLN A 8 -15.97 -1.99 2.69
CA GLN A 8 -16.07 -1.98 4.15
C GLN A 8 -17.21 -1.10 4.67
N LYS A 9 -17.50 0.03 4.02
CA LYS A 9 -18.47 1.01 4.51
C LYS A 9 -19.88 0.81 3.96
N TYR A 10 -20.01 0.33 2.72
CA TYR A 10 -21.27 0.38 1.97
C TYR A 10 -21.76 -0.97 1.42
N VAL A 11 -20.98 -2.06 1.55
CA VAL A 11 -21.34 -3.35 0.97
C VAL A 11 -21.34 -4.43 2.06
N ASP A 12 -20.23 -5.17 2.24
CA ASP A 12 -20.10 -6.22 3.24
C ASP A 12 -18.62 -6.59 3.49
N GLU A 13 -18.34 -7.24 4.61
CA GLU A 13 -16.97 -7.63 5.00
C GLU A 13 -16.43 -8.84 4.21
N ALA A 14 -17.29 -9.73 3.68
CA ALA A 14 -16.84 -10.90 2.93
C ALA A 14 -16.25 -10.48 1.58
N SER A 15 -17.00 -9.68 0.82
CA SER A 15 -16.56 -9.09 -0.46
C SER A 15 -15.30 -8.25 -0.28
N LYS A 16 -15.22 -7.45 0.79
CA LYS A 16 -14.01 -6.68 1.12
C LYS A 16 -12.80 -7.60 1.32
N LYS A 17 -12.96 -8.71 2.03
CA LYS A 17 -11.88 -9.66 2.30
C LYS A 17 -11.40 -10.33 1.01
N GLU A 18 -12.31 -10.82 0.18
CA GLU A 18 -11.97 -11.45 -1.10
C GLU A 18 -11.20 -10.50 -2.03
N ILE A 19 -11.68 -9.27 -2.20
CA ILE A 19 -11.01 -8.24 -3.02
C ILE A 19 -9.63 -7.92 -2.45
N LYS A 20 -9.52 -7.79 -1.12
CA LYS A 20 -8.23 -7.53 -0.47
C LYS A 20 -7.24 -8.67 -0.69
N ASP A 21 -7.69 -9.91 -0.55
CA ASP A 21 -6.84 -11.10 -0.71
C ASP A 21 -6.37 -11.24 -2.17
N ILE A 22 -7.25 -11.01 -3.16
CA ILE A 22 -6.90 -10.98 -4.59
C ILE A 22 -5.84 -9.90 -4.86
N LEU A 23 -6.04 -8.68 -4.36
CA LEU A 23 -5.12 -7.57 -4.59
C LEU A 23 -3.75 -7.82 -3.94
N ILE A 24 -3.72 -8.40 -2.73
CA ILE A 24 -2.46 -8.75 -2.05
C ILE A 24 -1.72 -9.85 -2.80
N GLN A 25 -2.43 -10.86 -3.32
CA GLN A 25 -1.83 -11.96 -4.07
C GLN A 25 -1.26 -11.49 -5.42
N TYR A 26 -1.91 -10.53 -6.07
CA TYR A 26 -1.41 -9.94 -7.31
C TYR A 26 -0.22 -9.01 -7.05
N ASP A 27 -0.42 -7.94 -6.28
CA ASP A 27 0.63 -6.98 -5.94
C ASP A 27 0.32 -6.26 -4.62
N ARG A 28 1.17 -6.53 -3.62
CA ARG A 28 1.08 -5.94 -2.28
C ARG A 28 1.25 -4.42 -2.28
N THR A 29 1.97 -3.84 -3.24
CA THR A 29 2.25 -2.39 -3.29
C THR A 29 1.01 -1.55 -3.57
N LEU A 30 -0.05 -2.16 -4.13
CA LEU A 30 -1.35 -1.51 -4.36
C LEU A 30 -2.07 -1.12 -3.05
N LEU A 31 -1.75 -1.81 -1.95
CA LEU A 31 -2.38 -1.60 -0.63
C LEU A 31 -1.39 -1.12 0.43
N VAL A 32 -0.11 -1.49 0.34
CA VAL A 32 0.94 -1.11 1.30
C VAL A 32 1.99 -0.29 0.58
N ALA A 33 2.40 0.84 1.16
CA ALA A 33 3.47 1.65 0.57
C ALA A 33 4.82 0.93 0.72
N ASP A 34 5.69 1.09 -0.27
CA ASP A 34 7.07 0.63 -0.18
C ASP A 34 7.82 1.39 0.93
N PRO A 35 8.48 0.70 1.88
CA PRO A 35 9.20 1.37 2.97
C PRO A 35 10.46 2.09 2.51
N ARG A 36 10.97 1.82 1.31
CA ARG A 36 12.23 2.42 0.80
C ARG A 36 12.09 3.93 0.68
N ARG A 37 13.08 4.65 1.21
CA ARG A 37 13.23 6.10 1.14
C ARG A 37 14.67 6.45 0.75
N CYS A 38 14.84 7.60 0.12
CA CYS A 38 16.18 8.14 -0.10
C CYS A 38 16.78 8.58 1.23
N GLU A 39 18.04 8.26 1.44
CA GLU A 39 18.81 8.76 2.58
C GLU A 39 18.95 10.28 2.50
N SER A 40 19.07 10.93 3.66
CA SER A 40 19.29 12.38 3.72
C SER A 40 20.75 12.71 3.44
N LYS A 41 20.97 13.85 2.76
CA LYS A 41 22.33 14.28 2.41
C LYS A 41 23.16 14.64 3.63
N LYS A 42 24.31 13.98 3.82
CA LYS A 42 25.31 14.36 4.83
C LYS A 42 26.32 15.36 4.25
N PHE A 43 26.94 16.16 5.13
CA PHE A 43 27.96 17.11 4.73
C PHE A 43 29.24 16.41 4.29
N GLY A 44 30.07 17.08 3.46
CA GLY A 44 31.38 16.56 3.07
C GLY A 44 31.40 15.69 1.81
N GLY A 45 30.30 15.61 1.05
CA GLY A 45 30.26 14.90 -0.22
C GLY A 45 29.09 15.29 -1.14
N PRO A 46 29.11 14.84 -2.41
CA PRO A 46 28.02 15.12 -3.35
C PRO A 46 26.75 14.30 -3.05
N GLY A 47 26.88 13.11 -2.47
CA GLY A 47 25.79 12.16 -2.23
C GLY A 47 25.10 12.30 -0.88
N ALA A 48 24.08 11.46 -0.68
CA ALA A 48 23.49 11.17 0.62
C ALA A 48 24.19 10.03 1.34
#